data_AF-A0A3N6ZZ94-F1
#
_entry.id   AF-A0A3N6ZZ94-F1
#
_cell.length_a   1.000
_cell.length_b   1.000
_cell.length_c   1.000
_cell.angle_alpha   90.00
_cell.angle_beta   90.00
_cell.angle_gamma   90.00
#
_symmetry.space_group_name_H-M   'P 1'
#
loop_
_entity.id
_entity.type
_entity.pdbx_description
1 polymer ?
#
loop_
_entity_poly.entity_id
_entity_poly.type
_entity_poly.pdbx_seq_one_letter_code
_entity_poly.pdbx_strand_id
1 'polypeptide(L)'
;MKKLLYIFLILSSAMLSAQKSTSVKFAVYNDAIGTASMFNLYKSSIEKVNVFKPKAHLPSNLKKFDYLADNGLIEIKFKKNAGYPDSLSLEMLNEQNNLPKDRPVFIEGYQCNDTATRIYNEMIGNIEIIDLNGQKSIHISTISN
;
A
#
# COMPACT_ATOMS: atom_id res chain seq x y z
N MET A 1 36.54 15.18 -20.01
CA MET A 1 35.07 14.96 -20.01
C MET A 1 34.68 13.65 -19.29
N LYS A 2 35.23 13.34 -18.11
CA LYS A 2 34.86 12.14 -17.33
C LYS A 2 34.15 12.47 -16.00
N LYS A 3 34.15 13.74 -15.58
CA LYS A 3 33.63 14.16 -14.26
C LYS A 3 32.12 14.44 -14.23
N LEU A 4 31.48 14.63 -15.39
CA LEU A 4 30.03 14.87 -15.48
C LEU A 4 29.18 13.59 -15.34
N LEU A 5 29.72 12.42 -15.73
CA LEU A 5 29.01 11.14 -15.61
C LEU A 5 28.82 10.69 -14.15
N TYR A 6 29.76 11.01 -13.27
CA TYR A 6 29.69 10.59 -11.86
C TYR A 6 28.62 11.34 -11.06
N ILE A 7 28.33 12.60 -11.40
CA ILE A 7 27.27 13.37 -10.70
C ILE A 7 25.87 12.85 -11.08
N PHE A 8 25.69 12.36 -12.31
CA PHE A 8 24.42 11.76 -12.74
C PHE A 8 24.16 10.41 -12.07
N LEU A 9 25.21 9.62 -11.82
CA LEU A 9 25.09 8.28 -11.24
C LEU A 9 24.72 8.29 -9.75
N ILE A 10 25.15 9.30 -8.99
CA ILE A 10 24.86 9.41 -7.54
C ILE A 10 23.43 9.94 -7.32
N LEU A 11 22.87 10.71 -8.25
CA LEU A 11 21.48 11.19 -8.16
C LEU A 11 20.46 10.09 -8.48
N SER A 12 20.83 9.11 -9.32
CA SER A 12 19.91 8.03 -9.71
C SER A 12 19.59 7.02 -8.61
N SER A 13 20.48 6.81 -7.62
CA SER A 13 20.26 5.80 -6.58
C SER A 13 19.22 6.21 -5.53
N ALA A 14 19.00 7.51 -5.33
CA ALA A 14 18.02 8.02 -4.36
C ALA A 14 16.58 8.08 -4.92
N MET A 15 16.41 8.08 -6.25
CA MET A 15 15.08 8.17 -6.89
C MET A 15 14.31 6.85 -6.93
N LEU A 16 14.97 5.71 -6.75
CA LEU A 16 14.35 4.38 -6.87
C LEU A 16 13.35 4.08 -5.74
N SER A 17 13.55 4.62 -4.53
CA SER A 17 12.70 4.33 -3.35
C SER A 17 11.35 5.06 -3.33
N ALA A 18 11.09 5.96 -4.30
CA ALA A 18 9.87 6.75 -4.39
C ALA A 18 9.01 6.41 -5.62
N GLN A 19 9.43 5.44 -6.44
CA GLN A 19 8.68 5.06 -7.63
C GLN A 19 7.45 4.22 -7.25
N LYS A 20 6.25 4.72 -7.56
CA LYS A 20 5.01 3.95 -7.43
C LYS A 20 5.11 2.65 -8.20
N SER A 21 4.84 1.54 -7.52
CA SER A 21 4.74 0.24 -8.17
C SER A 21 3.49 0.18 -9.05
N THR A 22 3.67 -0.17 -10.31
CA THR A 22 2.56 -0.39 -11.26
C THR A 22 2.15 -1.86 -11.36
N SER A 23 2.93 -2.78 -10.78
CA SER A 23 2.67 -4.21 -10.81
C SER A 23 1.67 -4.67 -9.75
N VAL A 24 1.55 -3.91 -8.65
CA VAL A 24 0.67 -4.27 -7.53
C VAL A 24 -0.78 -3.94 -7.83
N LYS A 25 -1.64 -4.94 -7.62
CA LYS A 25 -3.10 -4.81 -7.71
C LYS A 25 -3.66 -4.72 -6.30
N PHE A 26 -3.96 -3.50 -5.87
CA PHE A 26 -4.60 -3.27 -4.57
C PHE A 26 -6.02 -3.81 -4.53
N ALA A 27 -6.39 -4.33 -3.37
CA ALA A 27 -7.70 -4.85 -3.07
C ALA A 27 -8.18 -4.31 -1.71
N VAL A 28 -9.49 -4.11 -1.56
CA VAL A 28 -10.11 -3.59 -0.35
C VAL A 28 -11.22 -4.54 0.09
N TYR A 29 -11.25 -4.81 1.39
CA TYR A 29 -12.38 -5.47 2.07
C TYR A 29 -12.50 -4.88 3.47
N ASN A 30 -13.74 -4.70 3.95
CA ASN A 30 -14.02 -4.21 5.30
C ASN A 30 -13.21 -2.96 5.70
N ASP A 31 -13.09 -2.00 4.77
CA ASP A 31 -12.32 -0.76 4.94
C ASP A 31 -10.82 -0.92 5.21
N ALA A 32 -10.25 -2.10 4.94
CA ALA A 32 -8.82 -2.37 5.01
C ALA A 32 -8.25 -2.65 3.61
N ILE A 33 -7.02 -2.19 3.39
CA ILE A 33 -6.26 -2.40 2.16
C ILE A 33 -5.48 -3.71 2.27
N GLY A 34 -5.47 -4.46 1.18
CA GLY A 34 -4.59 -5.60 0.93
C GLY A 34 -4.16 -5.63 -0.54
N THR A 35 -3.61 -6.76 -0.95
CA THR A 35 -3.28 -7.03 -2.35
C THR A 35 -4.12 -8.17 -2.90
N ALA A 36 -4.33 -8.19 -4.21
CA ALA A 36 -5.00 -9.32 -4.87
C ALA A 36 -4.28 -10.65 -4.61
N SER A 37 -2.95 -10.64 -4.56
CA SER A 37 -2.13 -11.83 -4.27
C SER A 37 -2.40 -12.38 -2.87
N MET A 38 -2.47 -11.52 -1.85
CA MET A 38 -2.80 -11.89 -0.48
C MET A 38 -4.17 -12.60 -0.40
N PHE A 39 -5.18 -12.08 -1.09
CA PHE A 39 -6.52 -12.66 -1.07
C PHE A 39 -6.63 -14.03 -1.75
N ASN A 40 -5.61 -14.48 -2.52
CA ASN A 40 -5.59 -15.84 -3.05
C ASN A 40 -5.59 -16.90 -1.94
N LEU A 41 -5.02 -16.61 -0.76
CA LEU A 41 -5.06 -17.48 0.41
C LEU A 41 -6.48 -17.69 0.95
N TYR A 42 -7.39 -16.76 0.66
CA TYR A 42 -8.77 -16.74 1.14
C TYR A 42 -9.78 -17.03 0.03
N LYS A 43 -9.33 -17.58 -1.12
CA LYS A 43 -10.18 -17.77 -2.31
C LYS A 43 -11.47 -18.56 -2.03
N SER A 44 -11.43 -19.56 -1.16
CA SER A 44 -12.59 -20.36 -0.75
C SER A 44 -13.61 -19.56 0.09
N SER A 45 -13.17 -18.50 0.76
CA SER A 45 -13.96 -17.60 1.59
C SER A 45 -14.53 -16.41 0.83
N ILE A 46 -14.05 -16.13 -0.38
CA ILE A 46 -14.54 -15.03 -1.22
C ILE A 46 -15.92 -15.37 -1.77
N GLU A 47 -16.86 -14.45 -1.59
CA GLU A 47 -18.19 -14.46 -2.21
C GLU A 47 -18.19 -13.68 -3.52
N LYS A 48 -17.56 -12.50 -3.54
CA LYS A 48 -17.56 -11.61 -4.71
C LYS A 48 -16.24 -10.88 -4.88
N VAL A 49 -15.88 -10.65 -6.14
CA VAL A 49 -14.76 -9.80 -6.56
C VAL A 49 -15.31 -8.78 -7.56
N ASN A 50 -15.19 -7.49 -7.25
CA ASN A 50 -15.49 -6.40 -8.18
C ASN A 50 -14.19 -5.72 -8.58
N VAL A 51 -14.01 -5.43 -9.87
CA VAL A 51 -12.81 -4.78 -10.39
C VAL A 51 -13.18 -3.45 -11.04
N PHE A 52 -12.56 -2.37 -10.60
CA PHE A 52 -12.83 -1.01 -11.09
C PHE A 52 -11.60 -0.47 -11.84
N LYS A 53 -11.73 -0.21 -13.14
CA LYS A 53 -10.63 0.22 -14.05
C LYS A 53 -11.06 1.37 -14.98
N PRO A 54 -11.79 2.36 -14.45
CA PRO A 54 -11.08 3.60 -14.13
C PRO A 54 -11.42 4.16 -12.73
N LYS A 55 -10.48 4.94 -12.15
CA LYS A 55 -10.63 5.65 -10.86
C LYS A 55 -11.94 6.45 -10.76
N ALA A 56 -12.40 7.02 -11.88
CA ALA A 56 -13.67 7.73 -11.98
C ALA A 56 -14.88 6.87 -11.58
N HIS A 57 -14.86 5.57 -11.90
CA HIS A 57 -15.97 4.64 -11.66
C HIS A 57 -15.96 4.00 -10.26
N LEU A 58 -15.03 4.40 -9.39
CA LEU A 58 -15.06 3.93 -8.00
C LEU A 58 -16.38 4.33 -7.33
N PRO A 59 -17.08 3.40 -6.66
CA PRO A 59 -18.24 3.72 -5.85
C PRO A 59 -17.87 4.58 -4.65
N SER A 60 -18.84 5.26 -4.06
CA SER A 60 -18.61 6.25 -2.98
C SER A 60 -17.83 5.68 -1.79
N ASN A 61 -18.07 4.43 -1.42
CA ASN A 61 -17.39 3.76 -0.30
C ASN A 61 -15.89 3.51 -0.58
N LEU A 62 -15.47 3.50 -1.84
CA LEU A 62 -14.07 3.28 -2.24
C LEU A 62 -13.33 4.56 -2.64
N LYS A 63 -14.01 5.71 -2.68
CA LYS A 63 -13.39 6.99 -3.05
C LYS A 63 -12.25 7.41 -2.12
N LYS A 64 -12.26 6.98 -0.86
CA LYS A 64 -11.14 7.22 0.05
C LYS A 64 -9.84 6.49 -0.35
N PHE A 65 -9.93 5.43 -1.16
CA PHE A 65 -8.78 4.66 -1.66
C PHE A 65 -8.37 5.02 -3.08
N ASP A 66 -8.89 6.14 -3.60
CA ASP A 66 -8.73 6.48 -5.00
C ASP A 66 -7.25 6.72 -5.40
N TYR A 67 -6.39 7.03 -4.43
CA TYR A 67 -4.96 7.26 -4.59
C TYR A 67 -4.20 5.98 -4.92
N LEU A 68 -4.78 4.80 -4.65
CA LEU A 68 -4.24 3.47 -4.99
C LEU A 68 -4.76 2.93 -6.32
N ALA A 69 -5.73 3.63 -6.95
CA ALA A 69 -6.48 3.11 -8.08
C ALA A 69 -5.88 3.46 -9.44
N ASP A 70 -4.59 3.86 -9.50
CA ASP A 70 -3.90 4.21 -10.75
C ASP A 70 -3.93 3.05 -11.76
N ASN A 71 -3.88 1.79 -11.29
CA ASN A 71 -4.03 0.57 -12.11
C ASN A 71 -5.38 -0.15 -11.91
N GLY A 72 -6.35 0.57 -11.35
CA GLY A 72 -7.62 0.06 -10.87
C GLY A 72 -7.59 -0.43 -9.42
N LEU A 73 -8.76 -0.66 -8.87
CA LEU A 73 -8.95 -1.14 -7.49
C LEU A 73 -9.88 -2.34 -7.50
N ILE A 74 -9.60 -3.30 -6.63
CA ILE A 74 -10.43 -4.49 -6.45
C ILE A 74 -11.20 -4.35 -5.14
N GLU A 75 -12.52 -4.59 -5.16
CA GLU A 75 -13.30 -4.80 -3.94
C GLU A 75 -13.55 -6.29 -3.78
N ILE A 76 -13.17 -6.82 -2.63
CA ILE A 76 -13.43 -8.19 -2.23
C ILE A 76 -14.62 -8.19 -1.27
N LYS A 77 -15.48 -9.21 -1.36
CA LYS A 77 -16.50 -9.51 -0.34
C LYS A 77 -16.36 -10.96 0.06
N PHE A 78 -16.29 -11.23 1.36
CA PHE A 78 -16.28 -12.59 1.87
C PHE A 78 -17.70 -13.10 2.15
N LYS A 79 -17.83 -14.43 2.14
CA LYS A 79 -19.03 -15.13 2.58
C LYS A 79 -19.34 -14.76 4.04
N LYS A 80 -20.62 -14.75 4.39
CA LYS A 80 -21.05 -14.54 5.78
C LYS A 80 -20.34 -15.52 6.72
N ASN A 81 -19.88 -15.02 7.87
CA ASN A 81 -19.17 -15.78 8.91
C ASN A 81 -17.84 -16.41 8.47
N ALA A 82 -17.29 -16.04 7.30
CA ALA A 82 -15.90 -16.35 7.00
C ALA A 82 -14.99 -15.47 7.85
N GLY A 83 -13.99 -16.09 8.49
CA GLY A 83 -12.91 -15.34 9.12
C GLY A 83 -12.18 -14.48 8.08
N TYR A 84 -11.62 -13.36 8.51
CA TYR A 84 -10.83 -12.48 7.66
C TYR A 84 -9.48 -12.15 8.31
N PRO A 85 -8.46 -11.84 7.49
CA PRO A 85 -7.12 -11.58 8.00
C PRO A 85 -7.08 -10.44 9.02
N ASP A 86 -6.09 -10.49 9.91
CA ASP A 86 -5.88 -9.44 10.90
C ASP A 86 -5.42 -8.16 10.20
N SER A 87 -5.82 -7.02 10.77
CA SER A 87 -5.45 -5.71 10.22
C SER A 87 -5.15 -4.72 11.32
N LEU A 88 -4.24 -3.80 11.02
CA LEU A 88 -3.84 -2.70 11.87
C LEU A 88 -3.92 -1.37 11.11
N SER A 89 -4.05 -0.26 11.83
CA SER A 89 -3.99 1.07 11.23
C SER A 89 -2.53 1.52 11.01
N LEU A 90 -2.31 2.37 10.02
CA LEU A 90 -0.99 2.91 9.73
C LEU A 90 -0.45 3.77 10.89
N GLU A 91 -1.33 4.42 11.66
CA GLU A 91 -0.95 5.12 12.89
C GLU A 91 -0.37 4.16 13.95
N MET A 92 -0.95 2.96 14.11
CA MET A 92 -0.42 1.95 15.03
C MET A 92 0.95 1.47 14.54
N LEU A 93 1.12 1.32 13.23
CA LEU A 93 2.40 0.96 12.64
C LEU A 93 3.47 2.03 12.90
N ASN A 94 3.11 3.31 12.78
CA ASN A 94 3.99 4.41 13.16
C ASN A 94 4.40 4.34 14.64
N GLU A 95 3.43 4.16 15.55
CA GLU A 95 3.73 4.06 16.98
C GLU A 95 4.67 2.89 17.31
N GLN A 96 4.43 1.73 16.71
CA GLN A 96 5.28 0.54 16.86
C GLN A 96 6.74 0.79 16.42
N ASN A 97 6.95 1.75 15.51
CA ASN A 97 8.27 2.14 15.00
C ASN A 97 8.80 3.43 15.63
N ASN A 98 8.20 3.92 16.71
CA ASN A 98 8.56 5.16 17.40
C ASN A 98 8.50 6.41 16.48
N LEU A 99 7.52 6.45 15.58
CA LEU A 99 7.23 7.60 14.71
C LEU A 99 5.92 8.28 15.14
N PRO A 100 5.73 9.58 14.81
CA PRO A 100 4.46 10.25 15.03
C PRO A 100 3.28 9.53 14.34
N LYS A 101 2.14 9.41 15.04
CA LYS A 101 0.94 8.72 14.56
C LYS A 101 0.43 9.20 13.21
N ASP A 102 0.52 10.51 12.98
CA ASP A 102 0.08 11.23 11.79
C ASP A 102 1.13 11.25 10.66
N ARG A 103 2.28 10.59 10.85
CA ARG A 103 3.33 10.52 9.83
C ARG A 103 2.82 9.74 8.60
N PRO A 104 2.92 10.29 7.38
CA PRO A 104 2.55 9.55 6.18
C PRO A 104 3.34 8.25 6.03
N VAL A 105 2.65 7.21 5.57
CA VAL A 105 3.24 5.90 5.27
C VAL A 105 3.16 5.66 3.78
N PHE A 106 4.22 5.11 3.19
CA PHE A 106 4.27 4.77 1.78
C PHE A 106 4.01 3.27 1.62
N ILE A 107 3.06 2.89 0.76
CA ILE A 107 2.79 1.48 0.43
C ILE A 107 3.08 1.34 -1.06
N GLU A 108 4.11 0.56 -1.42
CA GLU A 108 4.50 0.38 -2.83
C GLU A 108 4.77 1.71 -3.56
N GLY A 109 5.34 2.68 -2.85
CA GLY A 109 5.57 4.04 -3.34
C GLY A 109 4.33 4.95 -3.38
N TYR A 110 3.14 4.47 -3.00
CA TYR A 110 1.95 5.30 -2.84
C TYR A 110 1.91 5.90 -1.44
N GLN A 111 1.90 7.23 -1.37
CA GLN A 111 1.79 7.95 -0.10
C GLN A 111 0.37 7.87 0.46
N CYS A 112 0.23 7.34 1.67
CA CYS A 112 -0.99 7.34 2.45
C CYS A 112 -0.90 8.40 3.56
N ASN A 113 -1.69 9.46 3.43
CA ASN A 113 -1.74 10.55 4.41
C ASN A 113 -2.76 10.30 5.53
N ASP A 114 -3.81 9.52 5.25
CA ASP A 114 -4.78 9.13 6.27
C ASP A 114 -4.25 7.93 7.04
N THR A 115 -3.62 8.17 8.19
CA THR A 115 -3.01 7.10 8.99
C THR A 115 -4.02 6.26 9.78
N ALA A 116 -5.30 6.67 9.83
CA ALA A 116 -6.38 5.82 10.33
C ALA A 116 -6.73 4.69 9.35
N THR A 117 -6.23 4.77 8.11
CA THR A 117 -6.35 3.70 7.11
C THR A 117 -5.82 2.39 7.67
N ARG A 118 -6.61 1.32 7.50
CA ARG A 118 -6.24 -0.03 7.90
C ARG A 118 -5.60 -0.79 6.75
N ILE A 119 -4.61 -1.60 7.08
CA ILE A 119 -3.96 -2.53 6.17
C ILE A 119 -3.99 -3.94 6.76
N TYR A 120 -4.09 -4.96 5.92
CA TYR A 120 -3.96 -6.35 6.35
C TYR A 120 -2.51 -6.71 6.62
N ASN A 121 -2.24 -7.38 7.73
CA ASN A 121 -0.86 -7.71 8.13
C ASN A 121 -0.17 -8.60 7.10
N GLU A 122 -0.93 -9.52 6.50
CA GLU A 122 -0.50 -10.48 5.49
C GLU A 122 -0.16 -9.83 4.15
N MET A 123 -0.50 -8.55 3.94
CA MET A 123 -0.05 -7.83 2.75
C MET A 123 1.42 -7.38 2.86
N ILE A 124 1.92 -7.22 4.09
CA ILE A 124 3.25 -6.64 4.38
C ILE A 124 4.33 -7.69 4.10
N GLY A 125 5.17 -7.42 3.10
CA GLY A 125 6.35 -8.24 2.82
C GLY A 125 7.61 -7.70 3.49
N ASN A 126 7.80 -6.38 3.47
CA ASN A 126 8.93 -5.69 4.09
C ASN A 126 8.52 -4.31 4.61
N ILE A 127 9.17 -3.87 5.67
CA ILE A 127 9.03 -2.53 6.24
C ILE A 127 10.41 -1.89 6.31
N GLU A 128 10.55 -0.73 5.66
CA GLU A 128 11.75 0.10 5.72
C GLU A 128 11.43 1.46 6.33
N ILE A 129 12.33 1.95 7.18
CA ILE A 129 12.28 3.33 7.66
C ILE A 129 13.28 4.14 6.83
N ILE A 130 12.77 5.02 5.98
CA ILE A 130 13.59 5.88 5.13
C ILE A 130 13.67 7.27 5.77
N ASP A 131 14.88 7.79 5.88
CA ASP A 131 15.15 9.16 6.35
C ASP A 131 15.44 10.07 5.16
N LEU A 132 14.57 11.05 4.95
CA LEU A 132 14.76 12.11 3.96
C LEU A 132 14.90 13.45 4.69
N ASN A 133 16.12 13.98 4.74
CA ASN A 133 16.44 15.27 5.37
C ASN A 133 15.98 15.38 6.85
N GLY A 134 16.18 14.32 7.64
CA GLY A 134 15.79 14.25 9.05
C GLY A 134 14.31 13.87 9.26
N GLN A 135 13.57 13.63 8.17
CA GLN A 135 12.19 13.17 8.23
C GLN A 135 12.12 11.68 7.91
N LYS A 136 11.90 10.88 8.96
CA LYS A 136 11.71 9.44 8.85
C LYS A 136 10.26 9.11 8.46
N SER A 137 10.09 8.21 7.50
CA SER A 137 8.79 7.63 7.11
C SER A 137 8.89 6.12 6.93
N ILE A 138 7.76 5.44 7.13
CA ILE A 138 7.62 4.01 6.86
C ILE A 138 7.36 3.80 5.37
N HIS A 139 8.07 2.84 4.78
CA HIS A 139 7.88 2.35 3.43
C HIS A 139 7.57 0.85 3.50
N ILE A 140 6.39 0.47 3.03
CA ILE A 140 5.90 -0.89 2.99
C ILE A 140 6.05 -1.42 1.57
N SER A 141 6.77 -2.52 1.44
CA SER A 141 6.73 -3.37 0.25
C SER A 141 5.82 -4.56 0.53
N THR A 142 4.98 -4.91 -0.42
CA THR A 142 3.98 -5.97 -0.31
C THR A 142 4.53 -7.30 -0.78
N ILE A 143 3.88 -8.39 -0.36
CA ILE A 143 4.23 -9.72 -0.84
C ILE A 143 3.89 -9.85 -2.32
N SER A 144 4.92 -9.92 -3.16
CA SER A 144 4.83 -10.31 -4.56
C SER A 144 4.93 -11.84 -4.67
N ASN A 145 3.79 -12.50 -4.90
CA ASN A 145 3.73 -13.91 -5.31
C ASN A 145 3.43 -14.00 -6.80
#